data_AF-W3A3P9-F1
#
_entry.id   AF-W3A3P9-F1
#
_cell.length_a   1.000
_cell.length_b   1.000
_cell.length_c   1.000
_cell.angle_alpha   90.00
_cell.angle_beta   90.00
_cell.angle_gamma   90.00
#
_symmetry.space_group_name_H-M   'P 1'
#
loop_
_entity.id
_entity.type
_entity.pdbx_description
1 polymer ?
#
loop_
_entity_poly.entity_id
_entity_poly.type
_entity_poly.pdbx_seq_one_letter_code
_entity_poly.pdbx_strand_id
1 'polypeptide(L)'
;MTDYKEEQAMEVEALEAIYMDDFTKLSDEPLTYQVHVVPNQDGENNFVALILKAEIPETYPDLEPKIEVIVKKGLADRQVKEIKELLAQQIEENMGMAMMYTLSEAVREYLVENNREGNDGSEHQEMLRRMELKKKKEEKVEADKLEQANAEAEESRREFHGTPVTVETFAAWKAKFDAEMAPKKKASIKDEASAKLTGTRKHSVLRALI
;
A
#
# COMPACT_ATOMS: atom_id res chain seq x y z
N MET A 1 -35.06 14.22 -16.80
CA MET A 1 -34.27 15.08 -17.71
C MET A 1 -33.41 15.88 -16.77
N THR A 2 -32.10 15.65 -16.79
CA THR A 2 -31.16 16.35 -15.93
C THR A 2 -31.17 17.82 -16.32
N ASP A 3 -31.41 18.71 -15.35
CA ASP A 3 -31.37 20.16 -15.60
C ASP A 3 -29.93 20.64 -15.43
N TYR A 4 -29.14 20.49 -16.50
CA TYR A 4 -27.73 20.87 -16.50
C TYR A 4 -27.52 22.35 -16.17
N LYS A 5 -28.47 23.23 -16.52
CA LYS A 5 -28.35 24.66 -16.24
C LYS A 5 -28.50 24.93 -14.74
N GLU A 6 -29.41 24.25 -14.07
CA GLU A 6 -29.57 24.34 -12.62
C GLU A 6 -28.34 23.82 -11.89
N GLU A 7 -27.79 22.67 -12.30
CA GLU A 7 -26.56 22.13 -11.71
C GLU A 7 -25.34 23.04 -11.90
N GLN A 8 -25.16 23.58 -13.12
CA GLN A 8 -24.10 24.54 -13.42
C GLN A 8 -24.24 25.83 -12.59
N ALA A 9 -25.47 26.33 -12.40
CA ALA A 9 -25.72 27.51 -11.59
C ALA A 9 -25.41 27.26 -10.11
N MET A 10 -25.83 26.12 -9.55
CA MET A 10 -25.51 25.73 -8.18
C MET A 10 -24.01 25.58 -7.96
N GLU A 11 -23.28 24.99 -8.93
CA GLU A 11 -21.82 24.89 -8.84
C GLU A 11 -21.16 26.27 -8.84
N VAL A 12 -21.59 27.18 -9.72
CA VAL A 12 -21.07 28.56 -9.76
C VAL A 12 -21.30 29.28 -8.43
N GLU A 13 -22.51 29.23 -7.88
CA GLU A 13 -22.82 29.84 -6.58
C GLU A 13 -21.96 29.26 -5.45
N ALA A 14 -21.73 27.94 -5.46
CA ALA A 14 -20.86 27.29 -4.49
C ALA A 14 -19.41 27.74 -4.64
N LEU A 15 -18.89 27.82 -5.86
CA LEU A 15 -17.51 28.28 -6.13
C LEU A 15 -17.32 29.75 -5.76
N GLU A 16 -18.30 30.62 -6.05
CA GLU A 16 -18.30 32.03 -5.62
C GLU A 16 -18.23 32.14 -4.09
N ALA A 17 -18.95 31.29 -3.36
CA ALA A 17 -18.93 31.29 -1.90
C ALA A 17 -17.61 30.73 -1.32
N ILE A 18 -17.03 29.70 -1.94
CA ILE A 18 -15.80 29.05 -1.47
C ILE A 18 -14.58 29.92 -1.71
N TYR A 19 -14.44 30.45 -2.93
CA TYR A 19 -13.22 31.13 -3.37
C TYR A 19 -13.31 32.66 -3.25
N MET A 20 -14.51 33.22 -3.05
CA MET A 20 -14.71 34.66 -2.87
C MET A 20 -13.99 35.48 -3.98
N ASP A 21 -12.99 36.28 -3.62
CA ASP A 21 -12.24 37.14 -4.53
C ASP A 21 -11.34 36.36 -5.52
N ASP A 22 -11.04 35.09 -5.26
CA ASP A 22 -10.26 34.23 -6.15
C ASP A 22 -11.09 33.60 -7.28
N PHE A 23 -12.43 33.75 -7.25
CA PHE A 23 -13.31 33.33 -8.33
C PHE A 23 -13.69 34.51 -9.24
N THR A 24 -13.74 34.29 -10.55
CA THR A 24 -14.26 35.28 -11.48
C THR A 24 -15.07 34.63 -12.59
N LYS A 25 -16.36 34.96 -12.65
CA LYS A 25 -17.21 34.62 -13.79
C LYS A 25 -16.91 35.55 -14.97
N LEU A 26 -16.65 34.97 -16.15
CA LEU A 26 -16.23 35.70 -17.35
C LEU A 26 -17.37 35.85 -18.37
N SER A 27 -18.17 34.80 -18.55
CA SER A 27 -19.29 34.78 -19.51
C SER A 27 -20.37 33.79 -19.07
N ASP A 28 -21.63 34.06 -19.44
CA ASP A 28 -22.78 33.19 -19.19
C ASP A 28 -23.05 32.21 -20.33
N GLU A 29 -22.75 32.58 -21.58
CA GLU A 29 -23.04 31.77 -22.78
C GLU A 29 -21.93 31.94 -23.84
N PRO A 30 -21.02 30.95 -24.01
CA PRO A 30 -20.87 29.74 -23.19
C PRO A 30 -20.40 30.08 -21.77
N LEU A 31 -20.90 29.35 -20.77
CA LEU A 31 -20.55 29.57 -19.37
C LEU A 31 -19.04 29.40 -19.20
N THR A 32 -18.36 30.50 -18.86
CA THR A 32 -16.92 30.53 -18.71
C THR A 32 -16.57 31.25 -17.42
N TYR A 33 -15.71 30.64 -16.61
CA TYR A 33 -15.23 31.24 -15.38
C TYR A 33 -13.79 30.82 -15.10
N GLN A 34 -13.18 31.46 -14.11
CA GLN A 34 -11.82 31.17 -13.72
C GLN A 34 -11.68 31.17 -12.19
N VAL A 35 -10.80 30.29 -11.70
CA VAL A 35 -10.41 30.18 -10.29
C VAL A 35 -8.92 30.46 -10.19
N HIS A 36 -8.55 31.42 -9.35
CA HIS A 36 -7.17 31.68 -8.98
C HIS A 36 -6.75 30.72 -7.86
N VAL A 37 -5.74 29.91 -8.13
CA VAL A 37 -5.30 28.86 -7.22
C VAL A 37 -3.90 29.18 -6.71
N VAL A 38 -3.79 29.26 -5.38
CA VAL A 38 -2.55 29.50 -4.64
C VAL A 38 -2.37 28.43 -3.56
N PRO A 39 -1.12 28.07 -3.20
CA PRO A 39 -0.84 27.10 -2.14
C PRO A 39 -1.50 27.45 -0.79
N ASN A 40 -1.28 28.67 -0.31
CA ASN A 40 -1.77 29.19 0.97
C ASN A 40 -2.74 30.35 0.72
N GLN A 41 -4.00 30.20 1.11
CA GLN A 41 -5.01 31.25 0.95
C GLN A 41 -4.78 32.44 1.91
N ASP A 42 -4.11 32.22 3.05
CA ASP A 42 -3.80 33.26 4.05
C ASP A 42 -2.66 34.22 3.64
N GLY A 43 -2.18 34.12 2.39
CA GLY A 43 -1.42 35.20 1.73
C GLY A 43 0.10 35.17 1.89
N GLU A 44 0.67 34.29 2.72
CA GLU A 44 2.12 34.22 2.92
C GLU A 44 2.76 32.99 2.25
N ASN A 45 4.00 33.17 1.79
CA ASN A 45 4.85 32.13 1.20
C ASN A 45 4.32 31.45 -0.06
N ASN A 46 3.51 32.12 -0.89
CA ASN A 46 3.11 31.61 -2.20
C ASN A 46 4.19 31.89 -3.26
N PHE A 47 4.99 30.87 -3.59
CA PHE A 47 6.02 30.95 -4.64
C PHE A 47 5.51 30.52 -6.02
N VAL A 48 4.43 29.75 -6.03
CA VAL A 48 3.74 29.27 -7.25
C VAL A 48 2.28 29.70 -7.25
N ALA A 49 1.74 29.99 -8.43
CA ALA A 49 0.32 30.35 -8.60
C ALA A 49 -0.11 30.13 -10.04
N LEU A 50 -1.38 29.77 -10.23
CA LEU A 50 -2.00 29.66 -11.55
C LEU A 50 -3.47 30.06 -11.51
N ILE A 51 -4.04 30.25 -12.69
CA ILE A 51 -5.48 30.36 -12.89
C ILE A 51 -5.96 29.13 -13.67
N LEU A 52 -6.99 28.47 -13.14
CA LEU A 52 -7.77 27.48 -13.87
C LEU A 52 -8.94 28.19 -14.54
N LYS A 53 -8.90 28.30 -15.85
CA LYS A 53 -10.01 28.85 -16.63
C LYS A 53 -10.78 27.69 -17.25
N ALA A 54 -12.08 27.65 -17.00
CA ALA A 54 -12.97 26.59 -17.48
C ALA A 54 -14.01 27.18 -18.42
N GLU A 55 -14.18 26.55 -19.58
CA GLU A 55 -15.33 26.72 -20.47
C GLU A 55 -16.23 25.48 -20.29
N ILE A 56 -17.44 25.71 -19.80
CA ILE A 56 -18.38 24.68 -19.39
C ILE A 56 -19.32 24.36 -20.56
N PRO A 57 -19.35 23.11 -21.06
CA PRO A 57 -20.29 22.72 -22.12
C PRO A 57 -21.72 22.60 -21.58
N GLU A 58 -22.70 22.66 -22.49
CA GLU A 58 -24.13 22.61 -22.13
C GLU A 58 -24.54 21.36 -21.34
N THR A 59 -23.88 20.22 -21.60
CA THR A 59 -24.17 18.93 -20.96
C THR A 59 -23.20 18.59 -19.81
N TYR A 60 -22.43 19.55 -19.31
CA TYR A 60 -21.64 19.35 -18.10
C TYR A 60 -22.58 19.11 -16.90
N PRO A 61 -22.29 18.14 -16.01
CA PRO A 61 -21.02 17.41 -15.86
C PRO A 61 -20.88 16.07 -16.61
N ASP A 62 -21.84 15.70 -17.46
CA ASP A 62 -21.75 14.48 -18.28
C ASP A 62 -20.75 14.61 -19.44
N LEU A 63 -20.35 15.85 -19.77
CA LEU A 63 -19.27 16.15 -20.70
C LEU A 63 -18.18 16.94 -19.98
N GLU A 64 -16.92 16.63 -20.28
CA GLU A 64 -15.76 17.26 -19.66
C GLU A 64 -15.72 18.79 -19.89
N PRO A 65 -15.33 19.58 -18.86
CA PRO A 65 -15.08 21.00 -19.04
C PRO A 65 -13.80 21.22 -19.84
N LYS A 66 -13.76 22.26 -20.67
CA LYS A 66 -12.51 22.65 -21.35
C LYS A 66 -11.68 23.51 -20.41
N ILE A 67 -10.57 22.95 -19.92
CA ILE A 67 -9.71 23.62 -18.94
C ILE A 67 -8.47 24.20 -19.61
N GLU A 68 -8.22 25.48 -19.37
CA GLU A 68 -7.01 26.21 -19.71
C GLU A 68 -6.23 26.55 -18.43
N VAL A 69 -4.98 26.08 -18.35
CA VAL A 69 -4.08 26.36 -17.22
C VAL A 69 -3.22 27.58 -17.55
N ILE A 70 -3.44 28.68 -16.83
CA ILE A 70 -2.73 29.95 -17.03
C ILE A 70 -1.77 30.17 -15.86
N VAL A 71 -0.48 30.01 -16.11
CA VAL A 71 0.56 30.23 -15.08
C VAL A 71 0.61 31.71 -14.68
N LYS A 72 0.53 31.99 -13.38
CA LYS A 72 0.71 33.33 -12.81
C LYS A 72 2.08 33.53 -12.19
N LYS A 73 2.62 32.50 -11.54
CA LYS A 73 3.90 32.59 -10.84
C LYS A 73 4.58 31.23 -10.74
N GLY A 74 5.89 31.21 -10.96
CA GLY A 74 6.79 30.17 -10.46
C GLY A 74 6.54 28.74 -10.92
N LEU A 75 5.81 28.49 -12.01
CA LEU A 75 5.60 27.13 -12.53
C LEU A 75 6.42 26.93 -13.80
N ALA A 76 7.25 25.89 -13.80
CA ALA A 76 7.98 25.45 -14.97
C ALA A 76 7.10 24.61 -15.91
N ASP A 77 7.45 24.55 -17.19
CA ASP A 77 6.69 23.80 -18.22
C ASP A 77 6.45 22.33 -17.84
N ARG A 78 7.41 21.69 -17.17
CA ARG A 78 7.24 20.31 -16.68
C ARG A 78 6.11 20.23 -15.66
N GLN A 79 6.04 21.16 -14.71
CA GLN A 79 5.00 21.18 -13.69
C GLN A 79 3.63 21.46 -14.31
N VAL A 80 3.57 22.34 -15.32
CA VAL A 80 2.33 22.57 -16.08
C VAL A 80 1.86 21.29 -16.77
N LYS A 81 2.77 20.47 -17.30
CA LYS A 81 2.43 19.15 -17.87
C LYS A 81 1.92 18.18 -16.81
N GLU A 82 2.63 18.07 -15.68
CA GLU A 82 2.21 17.24 -14.54
C GLU A 82 0.80 17.65 -14.02
N ILE A 83 0.52 18.95 -13.94
CA ILE A 83 -0.80 19.49 -13.57
C ILE A 83 -1.87 19.14 -14.61
N LYS A 84 -1.57 19.21 -15.91
CA LYS A 84 -2.52 18.82 -16.97
C LYS A 84 -2.84 17.33 -16.94
N GLU A 85 -1.85 16.49 -16.67
CA GLU A 85 -2.03 15.04 -16.50
C GLU A 85 -2.90 14.75 -15.26
N LEU A 86 -2.64 15.44 -14.14
CA LEU A 86 -3.45 15.36 -12.93
C LEU A 86 -4.91 15.76 -13.19
N LEU A 87 -5.14 16.89 -13.87
CA LEU A 87 -6.48 17.35 -14.21
C LEU A 87 -7.22 16.35 -15.11
N ALA A 88 -6.54 15.78 -16.11
CA ALA A 88 -7.15 14.78 -16.99
C ALA A 88 -7.61 13.53 -16.22
N GLN A 89 -6.79 13.05 -15.27
CA GLN A 89 -7.19 11.93 -14.40
C GLN A 89 -8.39 12.31 -13.52
N GLN A 90 -8.35 13.48 -12.89
CA GLN A 90 -9.44 13.93 -12.00
C GLN A 90 -10.76 14.15 -12.76
N ILE A 91 -10.71 14.63 -14.01
CA ILE A 91 -11.91 14.74 -14.85
C ILE A 91 -12.53 13.36 -15.08
N GLU A 92 -11.72 12.37 -15.51
CA GLU A 92 -12.21 11.02 -15.79
C GLU A 92 -12.86 10.36 -14.55
N GLU A 93 -12.25 10.53 -13.37
CA GLU A 93 -12.73 9.99 -12.10
C GLU A 93 -14.02 10.66 -11.60
N ASN A 94 -14.28 11.92 -11.97
CA ASN A 94 -15.40 12.72 -11.46
C ASN A 94 -16.48 13.01 -12.52
N MET A 95 -16.48 12.33 -13.66
CA MET A 95 -17.53 12.47 -14.68
C MET A 95 -18.93 12.18 -14.12
N GLY A 96 -19.91 12.96 -14.56
CA GLY A 96 -21.31 12.82 -14.13
C GLY A 96 -21.66 13.55 -12.84
N MET A 97 -20.73 14.33 -12.27
CA MET A 97 -20.99 15.27 -11.17
C MET A 97 -20.14 16.55 -11.27
N ALA A 98 -20.62 17.63 -10.64
CA ALA A 98 -19.87 18.88 -10.52
C ALA A 98 -18.47 18.63 -9.93
N MET A 99 -17.42 19.02 -10.65
CA MET A 99 -16.04 18.65 -10.37
C MET A 99 -15.08 19.84 -10.27
N MET A 100 -15.50 21.07 -10.55
CA MET A 100 -14.57 22.20 -10.61
C MET A 100 -13.94 22.57 -9.26
N TYR A 101 -14.66 22.32 -8.16
CA TYR A 101 -14.07 22.36 -6.82
C TYR A 101 -12.97 21.30 -6.68
N THR A 102 -13.30 20.02 -6.92
CA THR A 102 -12.35 18.90 -6.84
C THR A 102 -11.08 19.15 -7.65
N LEU A 103 -11.22 19.64 -8.88
CA LEU A 103 -10.10 19.99 -9.75
C LEU A 103 -9.24 21.11 -9.17
N SER A 104 -9.87 22.15 -8.63
CA SER A 104 -9.18 23.27 -7.98
C SER A 104 -8.44 22.83 -6.72
N GLU A 105 -9.03 21.94 -5.92
CA GLU A 105 -8.40 21.35 -4.72
C GLU A 105 -7.18 20.49 -5.09
N ALA A 106 -7.32 19.60 -6.06
CA ALA A 106 -6.23 18.72 -6.52
C ALA A 106 -5.04 19.54 -7.02
N VAL A 107 -5.32 20.61 -7.78
CA VAL A 107 -4.28 21.53 -8.23
C VAL A 107 -3.66 22.28 -7.06
N ARG A 108 -4.44 22.75 -6.09
CA ARG A 108 -3.88 23.41 -4.90
C ARG A 108 -2.95 22.47 -4.15
N GLU A 109 -3.34 21.22 -3.92
CA GLU A 109 -2.51 20.23 -3.24
C GLU A 109 -1.17 20.05 -3.96
N TYR A 110 -1.21 19.91 -5.29
CA TYR A 110 0.02 19.88 -6.10
C TYR A 110 0.86 21.16 -5.91
N LEU A 111 0.23 22.33 -5.91
CA LEU A 111 0.93 23.59 -5.69
C LEU A 111 1.57 23.64 -4.30
N VAL A 112 0.91 23.17 -3.25
CA VAL A 112 1.46 23.08 -1.88
C VAL A 112 2.70 22.20 -1.84
N GLU A 113 2.65 21.01 -2.43
CA GLU A 113 3.80 20.08 -2.47
C GLU A 113 5.00 20.66 -3.25
N ASN A 114 4.73 21.52 -4.24
CA ASN A 114 5.72 22.12 -5.12
C ASN A 114 6.00 23.59 -4.79
N ASN A 115 5.52 24.10 -3.65
CA ASN A 115 5.67 25.50 -3.24
C ASN A 115 7.06 25.74 -2.63
N ARG A 116 8.08 25.89 -3.49
CA ARG A 116 9.47 26.13 -3.07
C ARG A 116 9.93 27.53 -3.48
N GLU A 117 10.64 28.21 -2.59
CA GLU A 117 11.30 29.48 -2.92
C GLU A 117 12.36 29.24 -4.00
N GLY A 118 12.34 30.05 -5.07
CA GLY A 118 13.25 29.88 -6.20
C GLY A 118 12.89 28.70 -7.11
N ASN A 119 11.61 28.35 -7.24
CA ASN A 119 11.11 27.35 -8.20
C ASN A 119 11.21 27.85 -9.66
N ASP A 120 12.44 28.09 -10.11
CA ASP A 120 12.79 28.54 -11.46
C ASP A 120 13.15 27.38 -12.39
N GLY A 121 13.20 26.16 -11.87
CA GLY A 121 13.61 24.97 -12.61
C GLY A 121 15.13 24.86 -12.79
N SER A 122 15.93 25.54 -11.95
CA SER A 122 17.39 25.44 -11.97
C SER A 122 17.91 24.01 -11.77
N GLU A 123 19.08 23.72 -12.34
CA GLU A 123 19.70 22.39 -12.29
C GLU A 123 19.94 21.89 -10.86
N HIS A 124 20.21 22.79 -9.91
CA HIS A 124 20.38 22.46 -8.50
C HIS A 124 19.10 21.88 -7.88
N GLN A 125 17.95 22.47 -8.21
CA GLN A 125 16.66 22.03 -7.70
C GLN A 125 16.27 20.66 -8.28
N GLU A 126 16.52 20.44 -9.58
CA GLU A 126 16.31 19.15 -10.22
C GLU A 126 17.22 18.06 -9.62
N MET A 127 18.45 18.39 -9.24
CA MET A 127 19.34 17.48 -8.52
C MET A 127 18.76 17.08 -7.14
N LEU A 128 18.30 18.06 -6.35
CA LEU A 128 17.69 17.80 -5.04
C LEU A 128 16.44 16.92 -5.16
N ARG A 129 15.56 17.20 -6.14
CA ARG A 129 14.35 16.39 -6.38
C ARG A 129 14.69 14.95 -6.76
N ARG A 130 15.71 14.74 -7.60
CA ARG A 130 16.18 13.38 -7.95
C ARG A 130 16.69 12.63 -6.74
N MET A 131 17.40 13.30 -5.82
CA MET A 131 17.84 12.70 -4.57
C MET A 131 16.65 12.32 -3.67
N GLU A 132 15.66 13.19 -3.51
CA GLU A 132 14.45 12.91 -2.72
C GLU A 132 13.64 11.73 -3.30
N LEU A 133 13.41 11.71 -4.62
CA LEU A 133 12.73 10.60 -5.30
C LEU A 133 13.47 9.28 -5.13
N LYS A 134 14.81 9.32 -5.21
CA LYS A 134 15.63 8.13 -5.00
C LYS A 134 15.50 7.63 -3.57
N LYS A 135 15.59 8.53 -2.59
CA LYS A 135 15.42 8.20 -1.17
C LYS A 135 14.04 7.62 -0.87
N LYS A 136 12.96 8.25 -1.35
CA LYS A 136 11.58 7.77 -1.14
C LYS A 136 11.35 6.38 -1.76
N LYS A 137 11.97 6.11 -2.92
CA LYS A 137 11.95 4.77 -3.54
C LYS A 137 12.72 3.75 -2.70
N GLU A 138 13.92 4.11 -2.23
CA GLU A 138 14.73 3.24 -1.36
C GLU A 138 13.99 2.94 -0.04
N GLU A 139 13.37 3.93 0.59
CA GLU A 139 12.56 3.77 1.80
C GLU A 139 11.33 2.88 1.56
N LYS A 140 10.64 3.04 0.42
CA LYS A 140 9.50 2.18 0.07
C LYS A 140 9.93 0.72 -0.14
N VAL A 141 11.05 0.49 -0.80
CA VAL A 141 11.61 -0.86 -1.02
C VAL A 141 12.02 -1.49 0.32
N GLU A 142 12.61 -0.72 1.22
CA GLU A 142 12.99 -1.23 2.54
C GLU A 142 11.77 -1.56 3.41
N ALA A 143 10.72 -0.72 3.37
CA ALA A 143 9.47 -0.98 4.07
C ALA A 143 8.79 -2.27 3.56
N ASP A 144 8.73 -2.47 2.25
CA ASP A 144 8.16 -3.67 1.61
C ASP A 144 8.91 -4.95 2.01
N LYS A 145 10.26 -4.90 2.01
CA LYS A 145 11.09 -6.01 2.51
C LYS A 145 10.84 -6.34 3.98
N LEU A 146 10.70 -5.32 4.82
CA LEU A 146 10.44 -5.51 6.24
C LEU A 146 9.06 -6.13 6.49
N GLU A 147 8.04 -5.69 5.74
CA GLU A 147 6.70 -6.26 5.80
C GLU A 147 6.70 -7.74 5.38
N GLN A 148 7.38 -8.06 4.28
CA GLN A 148 7.52 -9.44 3.81
C GLN A 148 8.23 -10.32 4.85
N ALA A 149 9.35 -9.85 5.40
CA ALA A 149 10.09 -10.59 6.43
C ALA A 149 9.26 -10.82 7.71
N ASN A 150 8.43 -9.85 8.10
CA ASN A 150 7.51 -10.01 9.24
C ASN A 150 6.40 -11.02 8.95
N ALA A 151 5.84 -11.01 7.73
CA ALA A 151 4.83 -12.00 7.32
C ALA A 151 5.40 -13.43 7.32
N GLU A 152 6.62 -13.63 6.79
CA GLU A 152 7.32 -14.92 6.82
C GLU A 152 7.66 -15.37 8.26
N ALA A 153 8.07 -14.43 9.12
CA ALA A 153 8.34 -14.70 10.54
C ALA A 153 7.05 -15.08 11.30
N GLU A 154 5.92 -14.48 10.96
CA GLU A 154 4.62 -14.84 11.53
C GLU A 154 4.13 -16.21 11.06
N GLU A 155 4.29 -16.53 9.77
CA GLU A 155 3.94 -17.83 9.20
C GLU A 155 4.77 -18.96 9.85
N SER A 156 6.09 -18.78 9.91
CA SER A 156 6.98 -19.74 10.58
C SER A 156 6.69 -19.89 12.08
N ARG A 157 6.31 -18.81 12.78
CA ARG A 157 5.87 -18.88 14.18
C ARG A 157 4.54 -19.63 14.34
N ARG A 158 3.62 -19.52 13.37
CA ARG A 158 2.36 -20.29 13.36
C ARG A 158 2.62 -21.78 13.08
N GLU A 159 3.57 -22.11 12.20
CA GLU A 159 3.99 -23.49 11.92
C GLU A 159 4.70 -24.16 13.11
N PHE A 160 5.37 -23.39 13.98
CA PHE A 160 6.16 -23.92 15.09
C PHE A 160 5.34 -24.41 16.31
N HIS A 161 4.01 -24.27 16.33
CA HIS A 161 3.20 -24.81 17.42
C HIS A 161 2.98 -26.34 17.28
N GLY A 162 3.82 -27.13 17.95
CA GLY A 162 3.58 -28.55 18.18
C GLY A 162 2.31 -28.81 19.01
N THR A 163 1.72 -30.00 18.88
CA THR A 163 0.53 -30.39 19.65
C THR A 163 0.84 -30.37 21.16
N PRO A 164 0.11 -29.60 21.98
CA PRO A 164 0.38 -29.54 23.41
C PRO A 164 0.16 -30.91 24.04
N VAL A 165 1.09 -31.32 24.92
CA VAL A 165 1.02 -32.59 25.63
C VAL A 165 -0.09 -32.50 26.70
N THR A 166 -1.29 -32.90 26.30
CA THR A 166 -2.43 -33.15 27.19
C THR A 166 -2.39 -34.60 27.71
N VAL A 167 -3.13 -34.89 28.78
CA VAL A 167 -3.20 -36.26 29.37
C VAL A 167 -3.65 -37.29 28.33
N GLU A 168 -4.52 -36.91 27.40
CA GLU A 168 -5.03 -37.75 26.32
C GLU A 168 -3.99 -38.01 25.22
N THR A 169 -3.24 -36.99 24.82
CA THR A 169 -2.14 -37.15 23.83
C THR A 169 -0.98 -37.96 24.41
N PHE A 170 -0.66 -37.79 25.69
CA PHE A 170 0.30 -38.63 26.40
C PHE A 170 -0.18 -40.09 26.52
N ALA A 171 -1.47 -40.33 26.81
CA ALA A 171 -2.04 -41.67 26.88
C ALA A 171 -1.99 -42.38 25.51
N ALA A 172 -2.30 -41.67 24.42
CA ALA A 172 -2.21 -42.20 23.07
C ALA A 172 -0.76 -42.52 22.66
N TRP A 173 0.21 -41.68 23.04
CA TRP A 173 1.63 -41.96 22.84
C TRP A 173 2.10 -43.15 23.68
N LYS A 174 1.74 -43.17 24.97
CA LYS A 174 2.09 -44.23 25.92
C LYS A 174 1.53 -45.59 25.50
N ALA A 175 0.29 -45.64 25.00
CA ALA A 175 -0.31 -46.87 24.49
C ALA A 175 0.45 -47.44 23.28
N LYS A 176 0.93 -46.59 22.37
CA LYS A 176 1.78 -47.01 21.25
C LYS A 176 3.15 -47.50 21.72
N PHE A 177 3.75 -46.81 22.68
CA PHE A 177 5.04 -47.19 23.26
C PHE A 177 4.98 -48.51 24.05
N ASP A 178 3.94 -48.71 24.88
CA ASP A 178 3.70 -49.95 25.62
C ASP A 178 3.41 -51.13 24.67
N ALA A 179 2.73 -50.89 23.54
CA ALA A 179 2.53 -51.89 22.50
C ALA A 179 3.84 -52.26 21.77
N GLU A 180 4.76 -51.31 21.59
CA GLU A 180 6.08 -51.54 20.99
C GLU A 180 7.04 -52.30 21.93
N MET A 181 6.92 -52.07 23.24
CA MET A 181 7.73 -52.73 24.28
C MET A 181 7.21 -54.11 24.73
N ALA A 182 6.04 -54.55 24.25
CA ALA A 182 5.48 -55.84 24.62
C ALA A 182 6.29 -57.02 23.99
N PRO A 183 6.86 -57.95 24.78
CA PRO A 183 7.63 -59.06 24.22
C PRO A 183 6.73 -60.02 23.42
N LYS A 184 7.08 -60.28 22.16
CA LYS A 184 6.35 -61.21 21.27
C LYS A 184 6.34 -62.63 21.87
N LYS A 185 5.20 -63.08 22.38
CA LYS A 185 5.01 -64.46 22.88
C LYS A 185 5.00 -65.46 21.72
N LYS A 186 5.97 -66.37 21.66
CA LYS A 186 5.85 -67.65 20.95
C LYS A 186 5.14 -68.65 21.86
N ALA A 187 4.06 -69.28 21.38
CA ALA A 187 3.30 -70.28 22.12
C ALA A 187 3.12 -71.56 21.30
N SER A 188 3.70 -72.68 21.76
CA SER A 188 3.22 -74.08 21.64
C SER A 188 4.36 -75.04 22.06
N ILE A 189 4.25 -76.19 22.75
CA ILE A 189 3.26 -77.00 23.50
C ILE A 189 4.14 -78.00 24.33
N LYS A 190 3.59 -78.53 25.43
CA LYS A 190 4.16 -79.46 26.45
C LYS A 190 4.75 -80.78 25.90
N ASP A 191 5.75 -81.35 26.60
CA ASP A 191 5.69 -82.71 27.19
C ASP A 191 6.83 -82.98 28.21
N GLU A 192 6.55 -83.91 29.11
CA GLU A 192 7.13 -84.11 30.45
C GLU A 192 8.26 -85.17 30.50
N ALA A 193 9.01 -85.17 31.62
CA ALA A 193 9.77 -86.28 32.22
C ALA A 193 11.24 -86.57 31.76
N SER A 194 12.18 -86.19 32.63
CA SER A 194 12.99 -87.12 33.46
C SER A 194 14.48 -86.77 33.58
N ALA A 195 14.94 -86.89 34.84
CA ALA A 195 16.27 -87.31 35.27
C ALA A 195 17.51 -86.44 34.96
N LYS A 196 18.00 -85.83 36.05
CA LYS A 196 19.40 -85.85 36.56
C LYS A 196 20.48 -86.45 35.64
N LEU A 197 21.64 -85.78 35.56
CA LEU A 197 23.02 -86.29 35.79
C LEU A 197 24.04 -85.33 35.14
N THR A 198 24.78 -84.55 35.93
CA THR A 198 26.23 -84.74 36.24
C THR A 198 27.15 -84.84 35.02
N GLY A 199 28.18 -83.99 34.94
CA GLY A 199 29.30 -84.26 34.01
C GLY A 199 30.26 -83.12 33.72
N THR A 200 31.14 -82.82 34.67
CA THR A 200 32.36 -82.03 34.50
C THR A 200 33.30 -82.61 33.43
N ARG A 201 34.00 -81.76 32.65
CA ARG A 201 35.48 -81.72 32.38
C ARG A 201 35.78 -81.12 30.99
N LYS A 202 36.40 -79.93 30.96
CA LYS A 202 37.86 -79.62 30.83
C LYS A 202 38.41 -79.79 29.42
N HIS A 203 39.07 -78.74 28.91
CA HIS A 203 40.38 -78.64 28.22
C HIS A 203 40.48 -77.17 27.71
N SER A 204 41.08 -76.20 28.41
CA SER A 204 42.53 -75.90 28.56
C SER A 204 43.33 -75.90 27.25
N VAL A 205 43.66 -74.70 26.73
CA VAL A 205 45.02 -74.25 26.29
C VAL A 205 45.03 -72.70 26.38
N LEU A 206 45.72 -72.06 27.35
CA LEU A 206 47.07 -71.43 27.26
C LEU A 206 47.26 -70.57 25.99
N ARG A 207 47.69 -69.29 26.01
CA ARG A 207 48.86 -68.62 26.63
C ARG A 207 48.68 -67.09 26.45
N ALA A 208 48.87 -66.25 27.48
CA ALA A 208 50.12 -65.56 27.88
C ALA A 208 50.54 -64.44 26.87
N LEU A 209 50.41 -63.15 27.21
CA LEU A 209 51.21 -62.29 28.11
C LEU A 209 52.15 -61.40 27.29
N ILE A 210 52.05 -60.08 27.49
CA ILE A 210 53.06 -59.29 28.20
C ILE A 210 52.30 -58.37 29.16
#